data_AF-P53272-F1
#
_entry.id   AF-P53272-F1
#
_cell.length_a   1.000
_cell.length_b   1.000
_cell.length_c   1.000
_cell.angle_alpha   90.00
_cell.angle_beta   90.00
_cell.angle_gamma   90.00
#
_symmetry.space_group_name_H-M   'P 1'
#
loop_
_entity.id
_entity.type
_entity.pdbx_description
1 polymer ?
#
loop_
_entity_poly.entity_id
_entity_poly.type
_entity_poly.pdbx_seq_one_letter_code
_entity_poly.pdbx_strand_id
1 'polypeptide(L)'
;MRENAMSTKKLPYKLSGSSKITTSIPNDLIILRNNCINSLNSSSSKADSITCIDTWLKYTEGLLTHRYEANNDAALIEEEIAIALINVAVFYQDIGIETLYRAYESSQASNNLWTTSGTYLKRGLGLICFLGKNFQINTANDCQKMQVLNVLNQLSLEFQLLQQLGIVVLALSKLRSKISKDAVADLEPQELEELGKSSVFYAKLCIGSYSTASQCQGGRIVDALFMNYLQSLTYLFLSINQYNNDECGIAIGMLQESIKKLLNIVPNSQLKELDILSSTDITKKRDLIKMSFKRKIHGSTLKNQRIFEKKVPFSSKAYMMPLLKSSLDDFVIPLTILLRYRYQTTNENYSFKTVETDVSKLKELFPRGKSSDIEGTVWSFQDGHLTFADSNNATHNCGNYF
;
A
#
# COMPACT_ATOMS: atom_id res chain seq x y z
N MET A 1 -13.87 28.12 -18.79
CA MET A 1 -12.85 27.14 -19.24
C MET A 1 -12.93 25.95 -18.29
N ARG A 2 -12.89 24.71 -18.79
CA ARG A 2 -12.94 23.50 -17.95
C ARG A 2 -11.70 23.46 -17.05
N GLU A 3 -11.78 24.07 -15.88
CA GLU A 3 -10.73 24.00 -14.86
C GLU A 3 -10.50 22.54 -14.47
N ASN A 4 -9.23 22.19 -14.37
CA ASN A 4 -8.73 20.83 -14.24
C ASN A 4 -9.51 20.03 -13.19
N ALA A 5 -10.32 19.07 -13.62
CA ALA A 5 -10.94 18.12 -12.69
C ALA A 5 -9.87 17.57 -11.74
N MET A 6 -10.06 17.82 -10.43
CA MET A 6 -9.17 17.28 -9.41
C MET A 6 -9.30 15.75 -9.42
N SER A 7 -8.15 15.09 -9.46
CA SER A 7 -8.04 13.63 -9.43
C SER A 7 -6.79 13.26 -8.68
N THR A 8 -6.82 12.16 -7.94
CA THR A 8 -5.65 11.62 -7.24
C THR A 8 -4.49 11.32 -8.19
N LYS A 9 -4.78 10.95 -9.45
CA LYS A 9 -3.77 10.66 -10.48
C LYS A 9 -2.88 11.85 -10.87
N LYS A 10 -3.31 13.08 -10.54
CA LYS A 10 -2.58 14.32 -10.82
C LYS A 10 -1.79 14.84 -9.61
N LEU A 11 -1.83 14.14 -8.47
CA LEU A 11 -1.11 14.55 -7.26
C LEU A 11 0.41 14.34 -7.40
N PRO A 12 1.23 15.18 -6.73
CA PRO A 12 0.84 16.40 -6.02
C PRO A 12 0.40 17.51 -6.98
N TYR A 13 -0.59 18.31 -6.58
CA TYR A 13 -1.07 19.44 -7.37
C TYR A 13 -0.03 20.56 -7.42
N LYS A 14 0.16 21.14 -8.61
CA LYS A 14 1.01 22.32 -8.77
C LYS A 14 0.18 23.59 -8.57
N LEU A 15 0.69 24.52 -7.77
CA LEU A 15 0.13 25.87 -7.69
C LEU A 15 0.48 26.64 -8.96
N SER A 16 -0.48 27.37 -9.51
CA SER A 16 -0.25 28.21 -10.70
C SER A 16 0.59 29.44 -10.33
N GLY A 17 1.56 29.81 -11.17
CA GLY A 17 2.37 31.02 -10.95
C GLY A 17 1.55 32.33 -11.05
N SER A 18 0.46 32.31 -11.83
CA SER A 18 -0.40 33.46 -12.11
C SER A 18 -1.81 33.30 -11.52
N SER A 19 -1.91 33.10 -10.20
CA SER A 19 -3.21 32.95 -9.52
C SER A 19 -3.75 34.30 -9.03
N LYS A 20 -5.07 34.51 -9.14
CA LYS A 20 -5.78 35.65 -8.54
C LYS A 20 -5.62 35.71 -7.01
N ILE A 21 -5.20 34.62 -6.38
CA ILE A 21 -4.99 34.60 -4.94
C ILE A 21 -3.85 35.51 -4.49
N THR A 22 -2.85 35.78 -5.34
CA THR A 22 -1.70 36.63 -4.97
C THR A 22 -2.10 38.08 -4.70
N THR A 23 -3.25 38.53 -5.18
CA THR A 23 -3.80 39.86 -4.86
C THR A 23 -4.67 39.86 -3.60
N SER A 24 -4.98 38.68 -3.06
CA SER A 24 -5.90 38.49 -1.93
C SER A 24 -5.19 38.12 -0.64
N ILE A 25 -3.89 37.83 -0.68
CA ILE A 25 -3.09 37.39 0.47
C ILE A 25 -1.92 38.36 0.73
N PRO A 26 -1.48 38.51 2.00
CA PRO A 26 -0.29 39.30 2.35
C PRO A 26 1.00 38.83 1.67
N ASN A 27 1.97 39.75 1.54
CA ASN A 27 3.27 39.47 0.90
C ASN A 27 4.03 38.29 1.53
N ASP A 28 3.96 38.12 2.84
CA ASP A 28 4.62 37.00 3.52
C ASP A 28 4.07 35.64 3.06
N LEU A 29 2.76 35.55 2.82
CA LEU A 29 2.14 34.33 2.26
C LEU A 29 2.49 34.13 0.79
N ILE A 30 2.71 35.20 0.02
CA ILE A 30 3.20 35.09 -1.36
C ILE A 30 4.60 34.47 -1.38
N ILE A 31 5.47 34.82 -0.44
CA ILE A 31 6.81 34.22 -0.31
C ILE A 31 6.70 32.73 0.01
N LEU A 32 5.88 32.35 0.99
CA LEU A 32 5.64 30.93 1.34
C LEU A 32 5.05 30.13 0.17
N ARG A 33 4.13 30.74 -0.58
CA ARG A 33 3.54 30.17 -1.79
C ARG A 33 4.61 29.90 -2.86
N ASN A 34 5.51 30.86 -3.09
CA ASN A 34 6.60 30.69 -4.05
C ASN A 34 7.58 29.59 -3.61
N ASN A 35 7.84 29.44 -2.31
CA ASN A 35 8.62 28.32 -1.79
C ASN A 35 7.97 26.96 -2.11
N CYS A 36 6.64 26.85 -1.98
CA CYS A 36 5.89 25.66 -2.36
C CYS A 36 5.98 25.36 -3.87
N ILE A 37 5.88 26.39 -4.72
CA ILE A 37 6.05 26.25 -6.18
C ILE A 37 7.47 25.76 -6.51
N ASN A 38 8.48 26.34 -5.88
CA ASN A 38 9.88 25.98 -6.10
C ASN A 38 10.19 24.56 -5.60
N SER A 39 9.59 24.14 -4.49
CA SER A 39 9.81 22.80 -3.93
C SER A 39 9.37 21.70 -4.90
N LEU A 40 8.32 21.92 -5.69
CA LEU A 40 7.86 20.97 -6.71
C LEU A 40 8.58 21.10 -8.07
N ASN A 41 9.17 22.27 -8.37
CA ASN A 41 9.83 22.55 -9.65
C ASN A 41 11.34 22.29 -9.64
N SER A 42 11.94 21.96 -8.49
CA SER A 42 13.36 21.67 -8.40
C SER A 42 13.80 20.63 -9.45
N SER A 43 14.77 21.01 -10.28
CA SER A 43 15.32 20.17 -11.36
C SER A 43 16.05 18.94 -10.82
N SER A 44 16.47 18.97 -9.55
CA SER A 44 17.01 17.81 -8.83
C SER A 44 16.01 16.66 -8.83
N SER A 45 16.51 15.44 -9.02
CA SER A 45 15.70 14.24 -9.08
C SER A 45 14.87 14.09 -7.79
N LYS A 46 13.57 14.41 -7.91
CA LYS A 46 12.49 14.35 -6.89
C LYS A 46 12.66 15.30 -5.70
N ALA A 47 11.60 16.06 -5.42
CA ALA A 47 11.49 16.86 -4.20
C ALA A 47 11.55 15.94 -2.96
N ASP A 48 12.38 16.31 -1.98
CA ASP A 48 12.40 15.61 -0.69
C ASP A 48 11.03 15.78 -0.01
N SER A 49 10.37 14.66 0.30
CA SER A 49 9.02 14.68 0.86
C SER A 49 8.99 15.30 2.24
N ILE A 50 10.06 15.18 3.04
CA ILE A 50 10.14 15.80 4.37
C ILE A 50 10.20 17.32 4.22
N THR A 51 11.15 17.82 3.42
CA THR A 51 11.26 19.25 3.12
C THR A 51 9.96 19.83 2.54
N CYS A 52 9.26 19.05 1.69
CA CYS A 52 7.96 19.45 1.16
C CYS A 52 6.88 19.51 2.25
N ILE A 53 6.83 18.56 3.19
CA ILE A 53 5.89 18.62 4.31
C ILE A 53 6.09 19.91 5.09
N ASP A 54 7.32 20.23 5.50
CA ASP A 54 7.61 21.42 6.31
C ASP A 54 7.26 22.71 5.56
N THR A 55 7.65 22.80 4.28
CA THR A 55 7.39 23.98 3.45
C THR A 55 5.89 24.22 3.25
N TRP A 56 5.14 23.16 2.95
CA TRP A 56 3.72 23.26 2.65
C TRP A 56 2.86 23.38 3.90
N LEU A 57 3.26 22.79 5.03
CA LEU A 57 2.61 23.00 6.32
C LEU A 57 2.74 24.47 6.75
N LYS A 58 3.94 25.04 6.68
CA LYS A 58 4.15 26.46 7.02
C LYS A 58 3.28 27.40 6.18
N TYR A 59 3.12 27.08 4.88
CA TYR A 59 2.21 27.84 4.03
C TYR A 59 0.74 27.66 4.42
N THR A 60 0.34 26.43 4.72
CA THR A 60 -1.03 26.10 5.17
C THR A 60 -1.37 26.82 6.47
N GLU A 61 -0.46 26.81 7.44
CA GLU A 61 -0.60 27.53 8.71
C GLU A 61 -0.80 29.03 8.47
N GLY A 62 0.01 29.64 7.62
CA GLY A 62 -0.14 31.05 7.25
C GLY A 62 -1.49 31.36 6.59
N LEU A 63 -1.99 30.48 5.71
CA LEU A 63 -3.32 30.63 5.10
C LEU A 63 -4.45 30.47 6.13
N LEU A 64 -4.34 29.51 7.05
CA LEU A 64 -5.31 29.30 8.12
C LEU A 64 -5.36 30.51 9.07
N THR A 65 -4.21 31.00 9.53
CA THR A 65 -4.12 32.21 10.35
C THR A 65 -4.80 33.38 9.66
N HIS A 66 -4.46 33.63 8.38
CA HIS A 66 -5.06 34.72 7.63
C HIS A 66 -6.58 34.58 7.48
N ARG A 67 -7.09 33.36 7.24
CA ARG A 67 -8.54 33.08 7.19
C ARG A 67 -9.23 33.43 8.51
N TYR A 68 -8.69 32.96 9.63
CA TYR A 68 -9.28 33.15 10.95
C TYR A 68 -9.17 34.60 11.45
N GLU A 69 -8.08 35.31 11.14
CA GLU A 69 -7.89 36.71 11.54
C GLU A 69 -8.71 37.68 10.68
N ALA A 70 -8.80 37.44 9.37
CA ALA A 70 -9.53 38.32 8.46
C ALA A 70 -11.06 38.11 8.51
N ASN A 71 -11.54 37.05 9.18
CA ASN A 71 -12.93 36.57 9.10
C ASN A 71 -13.44 36.52 7.64
N ASN A 72 -12.54 36.17 6.71
CA ASN A 72 -12.78 36.25 5.27
C ASN A 72 -12.96 34.85 4.68
N ASP A 73 -14.20 34.48 4.35
CA ASP A 73 -14.55 33.25 3.65
C ASP A 73 -14.36 33.38 2.13
N ALA A 74 -13.18 33.86 1.69
CA ALA A 74 -12.87 33.93 0.28
C ALA A 74 -12.67 32.51 -0.27
N ALA A 75 -13.55 32.09 -1.19
CA ALA A 75 -13.50 30.76 -1.83
C ALA A 75 -12.10 30.40 -2.41
N LEU A 76 -11.34 31.40 -2.86
CA LEU A 76 -9.96 31.21 -3.34
C LEU A 76 -9.00 30.77 -2.24
N ILE A 77 -9.11 31.34 -1.02
CA ILE A 77 -8.29 30.94 0.12
C ILE A 77 -8.65 29.52 0.54
N GLU A 78 -9.94 29.18 0.52
CA GLU A 78 -10.38 27.82 0.84
C GLU A 78 -9.81 26.78 -0.12
N GLU A 79 -9.83 27.07 -1.42
CA GLU A 79 -9.24 26.23 -2.45
C GLU A 79 -7.73 26.01 -2.23
N GLU A 80 -7.00 27.09 -1.97
CA GLU A 80 -5.54 27.01 -1.80
C GLU A 80 -5.17 26.22 -0.54
N ILE A 81 -5.93 26.37 0.56
CA ILE A 81 -5.76 25.54 1.78
C ILE A 81 -6.05 24.08 1.45
N ALA A 82 -7.13 23.78 0.72
CA ALA A 82 -7.48 22.40 0.36
C ALA A 82 -6.37 21.75 -0.48
N ILE A 83 -5.86 22.46 -1.49
CA ILE A 83 -4.74 21.99 -2.32
C ILE A 83 -3.50 21.76 -1.47
N ALA A 84 -3.16 22.69 -0.57
CA ALA A 84 -1.98 22.59 0.26
C ALA A 84 -2.05 21.39 1.21
N LEU A 85 -3.17 21.22 1.94
CA LEU A 85 -3.39 20.09 2.84
C LEU A 85 -3.41 18.74 2.11
N ILE A 86 -4.05 18.67 0.94
CA ILE A 86 -4.04 17.47 0.10
C ILE A 86 -2.60 17.10 -0.30
N ASN A 87 -1.79 18.09 -0.70
CA ASN A 87 -0.39 17.84 -1.04
C ASN A 87 0.45 17.40 0.16
N VAL A 88 0.28 18.01 1.33
CA VAL A 88 0.95 17.58 2.56
C VAL A 88 0.58 16.13 2.90
N ALA A 89 -0.70 15.78 2.83
CA ALA A 89 -1.15 14.41 3.03
C ALA A 89 -0.47 13.47 2.04
N VAL A 90 -0.40 13.82 0.76
CA VAL A 90 0.32 13.04 -0.26
C VAL A 90 1.80 12.87 0.06
N PHE A 91 2.49 13.89 0.56
CA PHE A 91 3.89 13.74 0.96
C PHE A 91 4.04 12.79 2.15
N TYR A 92 3.10 12.81 3.11
CA TYR A 92 3.03 11.81 4.19
C TYR A 92 2.75 10.40 3.67
N GLN A 93 1.90 10.26 2.65
CA GLN A 93 1.63 8.99 1.97
C GLN A 93 2.91 8.44 1.33
N ASP A 94 3.62 9.26 0.56
CA ASP A 94 4.85 8.91 -0.14
C ASP A 94 5.96 8.44 0.82
N ILE A 95 6.24 9.21 1.87
CA ILE A 95 7.24 8.83 2.88
C ILE A 95 6.79 7.62 3.70
N GLY A 96 5.49 7.47 3.97
CA GLY A 96 4.92 6.30 4.61
C GLY A 96 5.19 5.03 3.81
N ILE A 97 4.91 5.06 2.50
CA ILE A 97 5.18 3.93 1.58
C ILE A 97 6.68 3.65 1.48
N GLU A 98 7.53 4.68 1.37
CA GLU A 98 8.97 4.51 1.30
C GLU A 98 9.53 3.90 2.60
N THR A 99 9.04 4.34 3.75
CA THR A 99 9.42 3.78 5.06
C THR A 99 8.96 2.34 5.18
N LEU A 100 7.76 2.01 4.70
CA LEU A 100 7.22 0.65 4.67
C LEU A 100 8.08 -0.28 3.80
N TYR A 101 8.54 0.20 2.64
CA TYR A 101 9.46 -0.54 1.79
C TYR A 101 10.80 -0.81 2.48
N ARG A 102 11.40 0.21 3.10
CA ARG A 102 12.63 0.06 3.89
C ARG A 102 12.45 -0.90 5.07
N ALA A 103 11.28 -0.90 5.72
CA ALA A 103 10.97 -1.82 6.79
C ALA A 103 10.94 -3.28 6.30
N TYR A 104 10.35 -3.53 5.13
CA TYR A 104 10.34 -4.87 4.51
C TYR A 104 11.74 -5.37 4.13
N GLU A 105 12.57 -4.51 3.53
CA GLU A 105 13.95 -4.82 3.12
C GLU A 105 14.91 -4.95 4.31
N SER A 106 14.56 -4.43 5.48
CA SER A 106 15.43 -4.49 6.65
C SER A 106 15.64 -5.94 7.09
N SER A 107 16.91 -6.34 7.24
CA SER A 107 17.30 -7.68 7.70
C SER A 107 16.95 -7.92 9.18
N GLN A 108 16.90 -6.85 9.95
CA GLN A 108 16.45 -6.85 11.34
C GLN A 108 15.03 -6.29 11.34
N ALA A 109 14.06 -7.12 11.71
CA ALA A 109 12.68 -6.69 11.97
C ALA A 109 12.64 -5.76 13.19
N SER A 110 13.20 -4.56 13.06
CA SER A 110 13.05 -3.53 14.07
C SER A 110 11.63 -2.97 13.93
N ASN A 111 10.85 -3.03 15.00
CA ASN A 111 9.47 -2.52 15.04
C ASN A 111 9.39 -1.02 14.73
N ASN A 112 10.52 -0.30 14.79
CA ASN A 112 10.59 1.14 14.64
C ASN A 112 10.18 1.59 13.23
N LEU A 113 10.70 0.98 12.15
CA LEU A 113 10.35 1.43 10.79
C LEU A 113 8.88 1.16 10.46
N TRP A 114 8.35 0.00 10.90
CA TRP A 114 6.93 -0.32 10.75
C TRP A 114 6.05 0.71 11.49
N THR A 115 6.38 1.00 12.75
CA THR A 115 5.66 2.00 13.56
C THR A 115 5.74 3.39 12.92
N THR A 116 6.93 3.83 12.51
CA THR A 116 7.16 5.12 11.85
C THR A 116 6.36 5.23 10.55
N SER A 117 6.33 4.18 9.72
CA SER A 117 5.51 4.16 8.50
C SER A 117 4.02 4.35 8.81
N GLY A 118 3.53 3.66 9.85
CA GLY A 118 2.16 3.79 10.34
C GLY A 118 1.87 5.21 10.83
N THR A 119 2.80 5.83 11.55
CA THR A 119 2.69 7.22 12.02
C THR A 119 2.57 8.21 10.86
N TYR A 120 3.38 8.08 9.82
CA TYR A 120 3.27 8.94 8.64
C TYR A 120 1.92 8.78 7.94
N LEU A 121 1.45 7.54 7.75
CA LEU A 121 0.15 7.27 7.13
C LEU A 121 -1.01 7.82 7.97
N LYS A 122 -0.95 7.68 9.30
CA LYS A 122 -1.96 8.25 10.22
C LYS A 122 -1.95 9.77 10.20
N ARG A 123 -0.78 10.41 10.14
CA ARG A 123 -0.67 11.87 10.02
C ARG A 123 -1.29 12.38 8.71
N GLY A 124 -0.96 11.74 7.59
CA GLY A 124 -1.54 12.07 6.28
C GLY A 124 -3.06 11.91 6.24
N LEU A 125 -3.58 10.77 6.72
CA LEU A 125 -5.02 10.55 6.86
C LEU A 125 -5.68 11.59 7.78
N GLY A 126 -5.00 11.94 8.87
CA GLY A 126 -5.45 12.96 9.81
C GLY A 126 -5.68 14.32 9.16
N LEU A 127 -4.81 14.74 8.24
CA LEU A 127 -4.97 15.99 7.50
C LEU A 127 -6.18 15.95 6.56
N ILE A 128 -6.44 14.81 5.92
CA ILE A 128 -7.64 14.60 5.10
C ILE A 128 -8.91 14.70 5.97
N CYS A 129 -8.90 14.09 7.15
CA CYS A 129 -10.00 14.21 8.11
C CYS A 129 -10.18 15.64 8.63
N PHE A 130 -9.08 16.36 8.90
CA PHE A 130 -9.11 17.77 9.32
C PHE A 130 -9.74 18.65 8.24
N LEU A 131 -9.33 18.48 6.98
CA LEU A 131 -9.88 19.17 5.83
C LEU A 131 -11.39 18.87 5.68
N GLY A 132 -11.80 17.62 5.79
CA GLY A 132 -13.23 17.26 5.71
C GLY A 132 -14.10 17.84 6.83
N LYS A 133 -13.55 18.05 8.04
CA LYS A 133 -14.29 18.62 9.18
C LYS A 133 -14.39 20.14 9.13
N ASN A 134 -13.30 20.83 8.80
CA ASN A 134 -13.23 22.30 8.86
C ASN A 134 -13.83 22.98 7.63
N PHE A 135 -13.86 22.29 6.51
CA PHE A 135 -14.48 22.78 5.29
C PHE A 135 -15.84 22.13 5.21
N GLN A 136 -16.87 22.81 5.73
CA GLN A 136 -18.26 22.37 5.56
C GLN A 136 -18.59 22.41 4.06
N ILE A 137 -18.29 21.30 3.37
CA ILE A 137 -18.56 21.16 1.94
C ILE A 137 -20.08 21.01 1.80
N ASN A 138 -20.81 22.13 1.80
CA ASN A 138 -22.18 22.16 1.28
C ASN A 138 -22.08 21.89 -0.23
N THR A 139 -22.13 20.61 -0.58
CA THR A 139 -21.93 20.08 -1.94
C THR A 139 -23.07 20.40 -2.90
N ALA A 140 -24.22 20.88 -2.40
CA ALA A 140 -25.45 20.95 -3.18
C ALA A 140 -25.30 21.75 -4.49
N ASN A 141 -24.46 22.80 -4.52
CA ASN A 141 -24.41 23.73 -5.66
C ASN A 141 -22.99 24.07 -6.17
N ASP A 142 -21.93 23.45 -5.65
CA ASP A 142 -20.56 23.81 -6.02
C ASP A 142 -19.77 22.60 -6.55
N CYS A 143 -19.57 22.59 -7.87
CA CYS A 143 -18.84 21.57 -8.61
C CYS A 143 -17.39 21.39 -8.09
N GLN A 144 -16.74 22.48 -7.67
CA GLN A 144 -15.36 22.46 -7.20
C GLN A 144 -15.26 21.83 -5.81
N LYS A 145 -16.18 22.22 -4.91
CA LYS A 145 -16.36 21.59 -3.60
C LYS A 145 -16.62 20.08 -3.71
N MET A 146 -17.42 19.67 -4.69
CA MET A 146 -17.64 18.25 -4.98
C MET A 146 -16.36 17.53 -5.46
N GLN A 147 -15.54 18.18 -6.28
CA GLN A 147 -14.25 17.62 -6.71
C GLN A 147 -13.28 17.43 -5.54
N VAL A 148 -13.17 18.41 -4.65
CA VAL A 148 -12.36 18.29 -3.43
C VAL A 148 -12.87 17.12 -2.59
N LEU A 149 -14.17 17.03 -2.32
CA LEU A 149 -14.76 15.93 -1.55
C LEU A 149 -14.45 14.56 -2.16
N ASN A 150 -14.55 14.42 -3.49
CA ASN A 150 -14.22 13.17 -4.17
C ASN A 150 -12.75 12.78 -3.98
N VAL A 151 -11.82 13.75 -4.05
CA VAL A 151 -10.40 13.52 -3.79
C VAL A 151 -10.15 13.15 -2.35
N LEU A 152 -10.83 13.79 -1.38
CA LEU A 152 -10.71 13.45 0.05
C LEU A 152 -11.15 12.01 0.29
N ASN A 153 -12.35 11.63 -0.19
CA ASN A 153 -12.87 10.28 -0.04
C ASN A 153 -11.93 9.24 -0.65
N GLN A 154 -11.40 9.51 -1.84
CA GLN A 154 -10.48 8.62 -2.53
C GLN A 154 -9.14 8.48 -1.79
N LEU A 155 -8.57 9.59 -1.30
CA LEU A 155 -7.34 9.56 -0.50
C LEU A 155 -7.56 8.85 0.84
N SER A 156 -8.70 9.06 1.51
CA SER A 156 -9.04 8.35 2.73
C SER A 156 -9.02 6.83 2.51
N LEU A 157 -9.66 6.34 1.43
CA LEU A 157 -9.62 4.93 1.07
C LEU A 157 -8.19 4.44 0.75
N GLU A 158 -7.40 5.22 0.02
CA GLU A 158 -6.00 4.89 -0.26
C GLU A 158 -5.14 4.79 1.03
N PHE A 159 -5.32 5.71 1.98
CA PHE A 159 -4.63 5.65 3.28
C PHE A 159 -5.05 4.44 4.11
N GLN A 160 -6.35 4.15 4.17
CA GLN A 160 -6.87 2.98 4.87
C GLN A 160 -6.29 1.70 4.27
N LEU A 161 -6.28 1.62 2.95
CA LEU A 161 -5.72 0.50 2.20
C LEU A 161 -4.21 0.33 2.47
N LEU A 162 -3.43 1.40 2.44
CA LEU A 162 -1.99 1.34 2.72
C LEU A 162 -1.67 0.87 4.14
N GLN A 163 -2.47 1.28 5.12
CA GLN A 163 -2.28 0.84 6.50
C GLN A 163 -2.62 -0.64 6.68
N GLN A 164 -3.71 -1.13 6.06
CA GLN A 164 -4.03 -2.56 6.03
C GLN A 164 -2.95 -3.37 5.31
N LEU A 165 -2.48 -2.86 4.17
CA LEU A 165 -1.40 -3.45 3.40
C LEU A 165 -0.10 -3.52 4.21
N GLY A 166 0.19 -2.51 5.01
CA GLY A 166 1.34 -2.52 5.92
C GLY A 166 1.31 -3.71 6.89
N ILE A 167 0.14 -4.08 7.40
CA ILE A 167 -0.04 -5.28 8.25
C ILE A 167 0.17 -6.56 7.43
N VAL A 168 -0.39 -6.65 6.22
CA VAL A 168 -0.22 -7.81 5.33
C VAL A 168 1.25 -8.02 4.98
N VAL A 169 1.97 -6.95 4.61
CA VAL A 169 3.39 -7.03 4.23
C VAL A 169 4.27 -7.30 5.44
N LEU A 170 3.95 -6.77 6.63
CA LEU A 170 4.61 -7.15 7.88
C LEU A 170 4.42 -8.64 8.18
N ALA A 171 3.21 -9.16 7.99
CA ALA A 171 2.93 -10.59 8.16
C ALA A 171 3.76 -11.44 7.19
N LEU A 172 3.81 -11.06 5.90
CA LEU A 172 4.68 -11.72 4.92
C LEU A 172 6.16 -11.68 5.33
N SER A 173 6.65 -10.54 5.82
CA SER A 173 8.03 -10.40 6.30
C SER A 173 8.33 -11.31 7.50
N LYS A 174 7.38 -11.43 8.45
CA LYS A 174 7.48 -12.35 9.60
C LYS A 174 7.46 -13.81 9.15
N LEU A 175 6.54 -14.18 8.25
CA LEU A 175 6.49 -15.55 7.70
C LEU A 175 7.78 -15.88 6.95
N ARG A 176 8.31 -14.96 6.15
CA ARG A 176 9.61 -15.10 5.48
C ARG A 176 10.75 -15.37 6.46
N SER A 177 10.75 -14.73 7.63
CA SER A 177 11.79 -14.99 8.64
C SER A 177 11.66 -16.34 9.34
N LYS A 178 10.47 -16.96 9.29
CA LYS A 178 10.18 -18.25 9.94
C LYS A 178 10.43 -19.43 9.02
N ILE A 179 10.12 -19.31 7.72
CA ILE A 179 10.50 -20.33 6.74
C ILE A 179 12.01 -20.41 6.73
N SER A 180 12.56 -21.57 7.05
CA SER A 180 14.01 -21.75 7.11
C SER A 180 14.63 -21.40 5.76
N LYS A 181 15.82 -20.81 5.75
CA LYS A 181 16.61 -20.67 4.50
C LYS A 181 16.92 -22.03 3.86
N ASP A 182 16.69 -23.10 4.61
CA ASP A 182 16.89 -24.50 4.24
C ASP A 182 15.62 -25.21 3.74
N ALA A 183 14.44 -24.55 3.77
CA ALA A 183 13.19 -24.98 3.11
C ALA A 183 13.28 -25.00 1.56
N VAL A 184 14.52 -25.09 1.06
CA VAL A 184 14.93 -25.10 -0.34
C VAL A 184 14.34 -26.28 -1.10
N ALA A 185 13.96 -27.38 -0.45
CA ALA A 185 13.54 -28.59 -1.16
C ALA A 185 12.10 -28.99 -0.87
N ASP A 186 11.68 -28.85 0.38
CA ASP A 186 10.36 -29.22 0.87
C ASP A 186 10.04 -28.34 2.08
N LEU A 187 8.76 -28.05 2.28
CA LEU A 187 8.30 -27.42 3.52
C LEU A 187 8.12 -28.51 4.56
N GLU A 188 8.75 -28.34 5.72
CA GLU A 188 8.53 -29.30 6.80
C GLU A 188 7.08 -29.18 7.32
N PRO A 189 6.46 -30.28 7.80
CA PRO A 189 5.11 -30.24 8.34
C PRO A 189 4.90 -29.17 9.43
N GLN A 190 5.92 -28.92 10.26
CA GLN A 190 5.89 -27.90 11.30
C GLN A 190 5.83 -26.48 10.72
N GLU A 191 6.55 -26.22 9.62
CA GLU A 191 6.52 -24.93 8.91
C GLU A 191 5.13 -24.68 8.29
N LEU A 192 4.49 -25.72 7.74
CA LEU A 192 3.13 -25.65 7.19
C LEU A 192 2.07 -25.42 8.27
N GLU A 193 2.19 -26.13 9.40
CA GLU A 193 1.30 -25.92 10.55
C GLU A 193 1.41 -24.47 11.04
N GLU A 194 2.64 -23.95 11.15
CA GLU A 194 2.88 -22.58 11.59
C GLU A 194 2.36 -21.54 10.59
N LEU A 195 2.57 -21.75 9.28
CA LEU A 195 1.99 -20.92 8.23
C LEU A 195 0.45 -20.90 8.31
N GLY A 196 -0.17 -22.04 8.64
CA GLY A 196 -1.61 -22.17 8.73
C GLY A 196 -2.24 -21.50 9.94
N LYS A 197 -1.54 -21.36 11.07
CA LYS A 197 -2.09 -20.76 12.30
C LYS A 197 -2.68 -19.36 12.09
N SER A 198 -2.14 -18.59 11.15
CA SER A 198 -2.59 -17.22 10.87
C SER A 198 -3.06 -17.01 9.43
N SER A 199 -3.05 -18.04 8.60
CA SER A 199 -3.36 -17.94 7.16
C SER A 199 -4.76 -17.38 6.92
N VAL A 200 -5.78 -17.88 7.64
CA VAL A 200 -7.17 -17.38 7.53
C VAL A 200 -7.27 -15.90 7.92
N PHE A 201 -6.54 -15.48 8.95
CA PHE A 201 -6.52 -14.08 9.36
C PHE A 201 -5.91 -13.19 8.27
N TYR A 202 -4.78 -13.59 7.68
CA TYR A 202 -4.15 -12.86 6.58
C TYR A 202 -5.02 -12.85 5.32
N ALA A 203 -5.73 -13.94 5.03
CA ALA A 203 -6.73 -13.98 3.96
C ALA A 203 -7.87 -12.98 4.22
N LYS A 204 -8.42 -12.93 5.44
CA LYS A 204 -9.46 -11.96 5.81
C LYS A 204 -8.99 -10.51 5.62
N LEU A 205 -7.74 -10.21 5.96
CA LEU A 205 -7.14 -8.89 5.72
C LEU A 205 -7.04 -8.59 4.22
N CYS A 206 -6.53 -9.53 3.40
CA CYS A 206 -6.43 -9.36 1.95
C CYS A 206 -7.80 -9.14 1.30
N ILE A 207 -8.84 -9.87 1.73
CA ILE A 207 -10.22 -9.69 1.26
C ILE A 207 -10.74 -8.31 1.65
N GLY A 208 -10.53 -7.87 2.90
CA GLY A 208 -10.93 -6.54 3.36
C GLY A 208 -10.23 -5.41 2.58
N SER A 209 -8.93 -5.57 2.32
CA SER A 209 -8.16 -4.65 1.46
C SER A 209 -8.65 -4.66 0.03
N TYR A 210 -9.02 -5.82 -0.52
CA TYR A 210 -9.58 -5.91 -1.86
C TYR A 210 -10.94 -5.18 -1.94
N SER A 211 -11.81 -5.36 -0.95
CA SER A 211 -13.08 -4.64 -0.87
C SER A 211 -12.89 -3.13 -0.78
N THR A 212 -11.93 -2.68 0.03
CA THR A 212 -11.58 -1.24 0.17
C THR A 212 -11.03 -0.70 -1.16
N ALA A 213 -10.11 -1.42 -1.80
CA ALA A 213 -9.53 -1.03 -3.08
C ALA A 213 -10.57 -1.00 -4.21
N SER A 214 -11.58 -1.88 -4.17
CA SER A 214 -12.68 -1.90 -5.14
C SER A 214 -13.59 -0.67 -5.06
N GLN A 215 -13.63 -0.01 -3.90
CA GLN A 215 -14.36 1.25 -3.72
C GLN A 215 -13.58 2.45 -4.28
N CYS A 216 -12.26 2.30 -4.49
CA CYS A 216 -11.47 3.32 -5.15
C CYS A 216 -11.82 3.37 -6.65
N GLN A 217 -12.13 4.56 -7.19
CA GLN A 217 -12.35 4.78 -8.62
C GLN A 217 -11.02 4.80 -9.42
N GLY A 218 -10.15 3.81 -9.18
CA GLY A 218 -8.73 3.84 -9.49
C GLY A 218 -7.95 4.74 -8.53
N GLY A 219 -6.66 4.98 -8.76
CA GLY A 219 -5.87 5.84 -7.89
C GLY A 219 -4.41 5.95 -8.30
N ARG A 220 -3.59 6.53 -7.42
CA ARG A 220 -2.12 6.47 -7.54
C ARG A 220 -1.57 5.10 -7.18
N ILE A 221 -2.28 4.40 -6.30
CA ILE A 221 -1.85 3.15 -5.68
C ILE A 221 -2.69 1.97 -6.19
N VAL A 222 -3.99 2.18 -6.39
CA VAL A 222 -4.92 1.13 -6.80
C VAL A 222 -4.96 1.02 -8.32
N ASP A 223 -4.41 -0.08 -8.83
CA ASP A 223 -4.48 -0.49 -10.23
C ASP A 223 -4.84 -1.98 -10.36
N ALA A 224 -4.91 -2.48 -11.59
CA ALA A 224 -5.23 -3.88 -11.85
C ALA A 224 -4.17 -4.87 -11.30
N LEU A 225 -2.90 -4.47 -11.23
CA LEU A 225 -1.83 -5.31 -10.70
C LEU A 225 -1.96 -5.45 -9.18
N PHE A 226 -2.25 -4.36 -8.49
CA PHE A 226 -2.55 -4.32 -7.07
C PHE A 226 -3.73 -5.25 -6.72
N MET A 227 -4.81 -5.19 -7.52
CA MET A 227 -5.98 -6.04 -7.32
C MET A 227 -5.65 -7.53 -7.52
N ASN A 228 -4.86 -7.87 -8.55
CA ASN A 228 -4.40 -9.24 -8.76
C ASN A 228 -3.49 -9.73 -7.63
N TYR A 229 -2.65 -8.86 -7.07
CA TYR A 229 -1.77 -9.19 -5.94
C TYR A 229 -2.56 -9.54 -4.68
N LEU A 230 -3.59 -8.75 -4.33
CA LEU A 230 -4.44 -9.07 -3.19
C LEU A 230 -5.24 -10.36 -3.40
N GLN A 231 -5.74 -10.59 -4.61
CA GLN A 231 -6.44 -11.84 -4.93
C GLN A 231 -5.51 -13.05 -4.87
N SER A 232 -4.28 -12.95 -5.40
CA SER A 232 -3.32 -14.05 -5.35
C SER A 232 -2.99 -14.42 -3.90
N LEU A 233 -2.72 -13.43 -3.05
CA LEU A 233 -2.48 -13.65 -1.62
C LEU A 233 -3.69 -14.26 -0.92
N THR A 234 -4.90 -13.81 -1.23
CA THR A 234 -6.13 -14.37 -0.64
C THR A 234 -6.22 -15.87 -0.91
N TYR A 235 -6.11 -16.27 -2.18
CA TYR A 235 -6.14 -17.69 -2.55
C TYR A 235 -4.96 -18.48 -1.98
N LEU A 236 -3.76 -17.89 -1.97
CA LEU A 236 -2.55 -18.51 -1.41
C LEU A 236 -2.74 -18.85 0.07
N PHE A 237 -3.16 -17.87 0.87
CA PHE A 237 -3.37 -18.08 2.31
C PHE A 237 -4.51 -19.06 2.59
N LEU A 238 -5.63 -18.98 1.86
CA LEU A 238 -6.71 -19.95 2.01
C LEU A 238 -6.27 -21.36 1.59
N SER A 239 -5.41 -21.51 0.59
CA SER A 239 -4.87 -22.81 0.19
C SER A 239 -4.10 -23.48 1.33
N ILE A 240 -3.32 -22.72 2.10
CA ILE A 240 -2.58 -23.21 3.28
C ILE A 240 -3.55 -23.71 4.34
N ASN A 241 -4.60 -22.94 4.62
CA ASN A 241 -5.62 -23.35 5.57
C ASN A 241 -6.34 -24.65 5.15
N GLN A 242 -6.73 -24.76 3.88
CA GLN A 242 -7.42 -25.95 3.38
C GLN A 242 -6.52 -27.18 3.40
N TYR A 243 -5.23 -27.03 3.09
CA TYR A 243 -4.26 -28.11 3.20
C TYR A 243 -4.13 -28.61 4.64
N ASN A 244 -4.07 -27.71 5.62
CA ASN A 244 -3.99 -28.09 7.04
C ASN A 244 -5.28 -28.71 7.59
N ASN A 245 -6.41 -28.54 6.90
CA ASN A 245 -7.68 -29.22 7.21
C ASN A 245 -7.84 -30.52 6.41
N ASP A 246 -6.74 -31.08 5.89
CA ASP A 246 -6.69 -32.27 5.03
C ASP A 246 -7.46 -32.14 3.70
N GLU A 247 -7.93 -30.95 3.31
CA GLU A 247 -8.65 -30.69 2.06
C GLU A 247 -7.71 -30.42 0.87
N CYS A 248 -6.83 -31.39 0.59
CA CYS A 248 -5.77 -31.24 -0.40
C CYS A 248 -6.27 -30.90 -1.82
N GLY A 249 -7.40 -31.48 -2.27
CA GLY A 249 -7.98 -31.20 -3.59
C GLY A 249 -8.45 -29.75 -3.73
N ILE A 250 -9.07 -29.20 -2.69
CA ILE A 250 -9.49 -27.79 -2.61
C ILE A 250 -8.26 -26.88 -2.50
N ALA A 251 -7.27 -27.25 -1.67
CA ALA A 251 -6.03 -26.50 -1.51
C ALA A 251 -5.29 -26.33 -2.85
N ILE A 252 -5.21 -27.40 -3.66
CA ILE A 252 -4.64 -27.34 -5.00
C ILE A 252 -5.45 -26.40 -5.91
N GLY A 253 -6.78 -26.51 -5.90
CA GLY A 253 -7.67 -25.62 -6.67
C GLY A 253 -7.46 -24.15 -6.33
N MET A 254 -7.41 -23.81 -5.04
CA MET A 254 -7.12 -22.44 -4.57
C MET A 254 -5.73 -21.98 -5.00
N LEU A 255 -4.71 -22.85 -4.88
CA LEU A 255 -3.35 -22.50 -5.29
C LEU A 255 -3.26 -22.24 -6.80
N GLN A 256 -3.98 -23.02 -7.62
CA GLN A 256 -4.07 -22.79 -9.06
C GLN A 256 -4.71 -21.44 -9.39
N GLU A 257 -5.76 -21.05 -8.67
CA GLU A 257 -6.34 -19.71 -8.82
C GLU A 257 -5.37 -18.61 -8.40
N SER A 258 -4.60 -18.81 -7.32
CA SER A 258 -3.53 -17.88 -6.93
C SER A 258 -2.51 -17.70 -8.07
N ILE A 259 -2.06 -18.80 -8.68
CA ILE A 259 -1.12 -18.79 -9.82
C ILE A 259 -1.71 -18.05 -11.03
N LYS A 260 -2.99 -18.27 -11.36
CA LYS A 260 -3.66 -17.53 -12.44
C LYS A 260 -3.65 -16.02 -12.21
N LYS A 261 -3.81 -15.58 -10.96
CA LYS A 261 -3.70 -14.15 -10.60
C LYS A 261 -2.26 -13.64 -10.67
N LEU A 262 -1.29 -14.44 -10.24
CA LEU A 262 0.13 -14.10 -10.35
C LEU A 262 0.58 -13.96 -11.81
N LEU A 263 0.07 -14.78 -12.73
CA LEU A 263 0.36 -14.69 -14.17
C LEU A 263 -0.05 -13.36 -14.82
N ASN A 264 -0.98 -12.61 -14.19
CA ASN A 264 -1.33 -11.25 -14.62
C ASN A 264 -0.31 -10.19 -14.16
N ILE A 265 0.61 -10.56 -13.27
CA ILE A 265 1.60 -9.66 -12.66
C ILE A 265 3.01 -9.98 -13.15
N VAL A 266 3.35 -11.27 -13.19
CA VAL A 266 4.68 -11.75 -13.57
C VAL A 266 4.63 -12.62 -14.82
N PRO A 267 5.68 -12.56 -15.67
CA PRO A 267 5.76 -13.42 -16.84
C PRO A 267 5.68 -14.89 -16.47
N ASN A 268 5.00 -15.68 -17.30
CA ASN A 268 4.89 -17.12 -17.11
C ASN A 268 6.26 -17.80 -16.93
N SER A 269 7.35 -17.28 -17.51
CA SER A 269 8.69 -17.85 -17.32
C SER A 269 9.15 -17.90 -15.85
N GLN A 270 8.76 -16.93 -15.01
CA GLN A 270 9.10 -16.93 -13.58
C GLN A 270 8.31 -17.98 -12.80
N LEU A 271 7.16 -18.36 -13.33
CA LEU A 271 6.30 -19.40 -12.78
C LEU A 271 6.52 -20.75 -13.48
N LYS A 272 7.12 -20.83 -14.68
CA LYS A 272 7.44 -22.09 -15.36
C LYS A 272 8.47 -22.93 -14.60
N GLU A 273 9.24 -22.33 -13.70
CA GLU A 273 10.01 -23.06 -12.70
C GLU A 273 9.12 -24.05 -11.89
N LEU A 274 7.80 -23.79 -11.79
CA LEU A 274 6.78 -24.69 -11.23
C LEU A 274 6.65 -26.03 -11.98
N ASP A 275 6.77 -26.06 -13.32
CA ASP A 275 6.65 -27.30 -14.11
C ASP A 275 7.97 -28.09 -14.10
N ILE A 276 9.10 -27.45 -13.84
CA ILE A 276 10.41 -28.11 -13.75
C ILE A 276 10.54 -28.86 -12.41
N LEU A 277 9.86 -28.41 -11.36
CA LEU A 277 9.88 -29.06 -10.05
C LEU A 277 9.08 -30.36 -9.95
N SER A 278 8.21 -30.64 -10.92
CA SER A 278 7.61 -31.97 -11.09
C SER A 278 8.57 -32.98 -11.76
N SER A 279 9.78 -32.58 -12.16
CA SER A 279 10.78 -33.52 -12.67
C SER A 279 11.22 -34.51 -11.57
N THR A 280 11.70 -35.70 -11.96
CA THR A 280 12.14 -36.74 -11.01
C THR A 280 13.49 -36.46 -10.34
N ASP A 281 14.23 -35.44 -10.78
CA ASP A 281 15.61 -35.18 -10.35
C ASP A 281 15.69 -34.21 -9.15
N ILE A 282 15.86 -34.77 -7.95
CA ILE A 282 15.95 -34.04 -6.66
C ILE A 282 17.10 -33.01 -6.64
N THR A 283 18.19 -33.26 -7.35
CA THR A 283 19.36 -32.36 -7.35
C THR A 283 19.07 -31.07 -8.10
N LYS A 284 18.46 -31.17 -9.29
CA LYS A 284 17.98 -30.02 -10.06
C LYS A 284 16.91 -29.22 -9.31
N LYS A 285 16.03 -29.90 -8.55
CA LYS A 285 15.01 -29.23 -7.70
C LYS A 285 15.66 -28.32 -6.66
N ARG A 286 16.63 -28.86 -5.91
CA ARG A 286 17.35 -28.13 -4.85
C ARG A 286 18.05 -26.90 -5.39
N ASP A 287 18.70 -27.00 -6.56
CA ASP A 287 19.45 -25.89 -7.14
C ASP A 287 18.53 -24.76 -7.64
N LEU A 288 17.41 -25.10 -8.28
CA LEU A 288 16.45 -24.10 -8.78
C LEU A 288 15.78 -23.32 -7.64
N ILE A 289 15.33 -24.01 -6.59
CA ILE A 289 14.72 -23.34 -5.44
C ILE A 289 15.79 -22.55 -4.66
N LYS A 290 17.02 -23.07 -4.52
CA LYS A 290 18.14 -22.30 -3.96
C LYS A 290 18.34 -21.03 -4.76
N MET A 291 18.29 -21.09 -6.09
CA MET A 291 18.37 -19.89 -6.92
C MET A 291 17.18 -18.96 -6.69
N SER A 292 15.96 -19.46 -6.51
CA SER A 292 14.79 -18.61 -6.23
C SER A 292 14.92 -17.83 -4.91
N PHE A 293 15.31 -18.48 -3.81
CA PHE A 293 15.55 -17.81 -2.51
C PHE A 293 16.90 -17.05 -2.45
N LYS A 294 17.90 -17.47 -3.23
CA LYS A 294 19.22 -16.79 -3.34
C LYS A 294 19.27 -15.73 -4.43
N ARG A 295 18.18 -15.45 -5.16
CA ARG A 295 17.96 -14.16 -5.82
C ARG A 295 17.81 -13.10 -4.73
N LYS A 296 18.83 -12.96 -3.88
CA LYS A 296 19.08 -11.79 -3.08
C LYS A 296 19.04 -10.65 -4.07
N ILE A 297 18.01 -9.84 -3.96
CA ILE A 297 17.96 -8.49 -4.49
C ILE A 297 19.33 -7.90 -4.16
N HIS A 298 20.19 -7.76 -5.18
CA HIS A 298 21.52 -7.20 -5.01
C HIS A 298 21.36 -5.88 -4.27
N GLY A 299 21.99 -5.79 -3.10
CA GLY A 299 21.89 -4.69 -2.13
C GLY A 299 22.53 -3.38 -2.61
N SER A 300 22.28 -2.97 -3.85
CA SER A 300 22.72 -1.69 -4.41
C SER A 300 21.58 -0.85 -5.00
N THR A 301 20.35 -1.36 -5.14
CA THR A 301 19.21 -0.60 -5.67
C THR A 301 18.53 0.33 -4.67
N LEU A 302 18.81 0.20 -3.36
CA LEU A 302 18.23 1.09 -2.32
C LEU A 302 18.53 2.58 -2.56
N LYS A 303 19.64 2.93 -3.22
CA LYS A 303 19.94 4.33 -3.53
C LYS A 303 19.15 4.89 -4.72
N ASN A 304 18.68 4.04 -5.64
CA ASN A 304 18.16 4.52 -6.93
C ASN A 304 16.70 4.11 -7.24
N GLN A 305 16.16 3.06 -6.63
CA GLN A 305 14.75 2.69 -6.85
C GLN A 305 13.82 3.51 -5.96
N ARG A 306 13.60 4.77 -6.34
CA ARG A 306 12.57 5.62 -5.73
C ARG A 306 11.21 5.21 -6.31
N ILE A 307 10.26 4.88 -5.42
CA ILE A 307 8.95 4.26 -5.70
C ILE A 307 8.11 4.96 -6.77
N PHE A 308 8.35 6.26 -6.97
CA PHE A 308 7.70 7.07 -7.99
C PHE A 308 8.78 7.76 -8.83
N GLU A 309 9.45 7.00 -9.69
CA GLU A 309 10.27 7.57 -10.75
C GLU A 309 9.40 8.51 -11.60
N LYS A 310 9.97 9.64 -12.03
CA LYS A 310 9.34 10.53 -13.02
C LYS A 310 8.85 9.66 -14.17
N LYS A 311 7.58 9.86 -14.55
CA LYS A 311 6.95 9.32 -15.75
C LYS A 311 7.96 9.30 -16.90
N VAL A 312 8.61 8.16 -17.13
CA VAL A 312 9.12 7.83 -18.46
C VAL A 312 7.88 7.90 -19.35
N PRO A 313 7.91 8.66 -20.46
CA PRO A 313 6.70 8.98 -21.21
C PRO A 313 5.97 7.70 -21.59
N PHE A 314 4.78 7.51 -21.02
CA PHE A 314 3.77 6.50 -21.35
C PHE A 314 4.30 5.31 -22.18
N SER A 315 5.21 4.51 -21.62
CA SER A 315 5.31 3.12 -22.03
C SER A 315 4.26 2.41 -21.18
N SER A 316 3.22 1.86 -21.82
CA SER A 316 2.02 1.25 -21.23
C SER A 316 2.25 0.01 -20.35
N LYS A 317 3.46 -0.19 -19.83
CA LYS A 317 3.74 -1.22 -18.84
C LYS A 317 3.35 -0.68 -17.46
N ALA A 318 2.19 -1.14 -16.97
CA ALA A 318 1.76 -0.94 -15.59
C ALA A 318 2.93 -1.29 -14.64
N TYR A 319 3.35 -0.33 -13.82
CA TYR A 319 4.45 -0.50 -12.88
C TYR A 319 3.86 -0.79 -11.50
N MET A 320 4.07 -2.01 -11.01
CA MET A 320 3.68 -2.41 -9.65
C MET A 320 4.52 -1.64 -8.63
N MET A 321 3.91 -1.24 -7.50
CA MET A 321 4.64 -0.61 -6.40
C MET A 321 5.85 -1.46 -5.97
N PRO A 322 7.07 -0.90 -5.85
CA PRO A 322 8.29 -1.66 -5.52
C PRO A 322 8.20 -2.50 -4.24
N LEU A 323 7.50 -2.01 -3.21
CA LEU A 323 7.23 -2.79 -2.00
C LEU A 323 6.54 -4.12 -2.33
N LEU A 324 5.51 -4.09 -3.16
CA LEU A 324 4.77 -5.29 -3.51
C LEU A 324 5.60 -6.19 -4.42
N LYS A 325 6.32 -5.59 -5.38
CA LYS A 325 7.23 -6.34 -6.26
C LYS A 325 8.30 -7.07 -5.46
N SER A 326 8.89 -6.42 -4.46
CA SER A 326 9.88 -7.06 -3.59
C SER A 326 9.24 -8.20 -2.81
N SER A 327 8.11 -7.97 -2.13
CA SER A 327 7.42 -9.05 -1.40
C SER A 327 7.03 -10.23 -2.29
N LEU A 328 6.70 -9.94 -3.55
CA LEU A 328 6.32 -10.93 -4.53
C LEU A 328 7.50 -11.83 -4.91
N ASP A 329 8.61 -11.21 -5.32
CA ASP A 329 9.79 -11.90 -5.83
C ASP A 329 10.53 -12.67 -4.75
N ASP A 330 10.62 -12.07 -3.56
CA ASP A 330 11.46 -12.56 -2.47
C ASP A 330 10.74 -13.62 -1.62
N PHE A 331 9.41 -13.60 -1.57
CA PHE A 331 8.68 -14.52 -0.69
C PHE A 331 7.46 -15.19 -1.33
N VAL A 332 6.53 -14.43 -1.93
CA VAL A 332 5.26 -14.99 -2.40
C VAL A 332 5.45 -16.00 -3.52
N ILE A 333 6.31 -15.71 -4.50
CA ILE A 333 6.60 -16.63 -5.61
C ILE A 333 7.30 -17.91 -5.09
N PRO A 334 8.42 -17.83 -4.35
CA PRO A 334 9.04 -19.01 -3.76
C PRO A 334 8.08 -19.86 -2.90
N LEU A 335 7.26 -19.21 -2.06
CA LEU A 335 6.26 -19.92 -1.25
C LEU A 335 5.22 -20.64 -2.12
N THR A 336 4.68 -19.97 -3.13
CA THR A 336 3.71 -20.57 -4.07
C THR A 336 4.29 -21.81 -4.74
N ILE A 337 5.57 -21.75 -5.11
CA ILE A 337 6.30 -22.85 -5.72
C ILE A 337 6.42 -24.04 -4.76
N LEU A 338 6.88 -23.80 -3.52
CA LEU A 338 7.02 -24.84 -2.50
C LEU A 338 5.68 -25.51 -2.17
N LEU A 339 4.63 -24.71 -1.98
CA LEU A 339 3.29 -25.22 -1.69
C LEU A 339 2.75 -26.08 -2.83
N ARG A 340 2.96 -25.67 -4.09
CA ARG A 340 2.51 -26.47 -5.25
C ARG A 340 3.18 -27.84 -5.24
N TYR A 341 4.50 -27.87 -5.06
CA TYR A 341 5.24 -29.12 -4.99
C TYR A 341 4.74 -30.02 -3.85
N ARG A 342 4.59 -29.46 -2.65
CA ARG A 342 4.11 -30.17 -1.47
C ARG A 342 2.71 -30.73 -1.67
N TYR A 343 1.76 -29.91 -2.15
CA TYR A 343 0.37 -30.30 -2.31
C TYR A 343 0.20 -31.38 -3.37
N GLN A 344 0.87 -31.23 -4.52
CA GLN A 344 0.82 -32.23 -5.59
C GLN A 344 1.39 -33.56 -5.12
N THR A 345 2.58 -33.55 -4.50
CA THR A 345 3.22 -34.76 -3.95
C THR A 345 2.35 -35.42 -2.88
N THR A 346 1.68 -34.63 -2.03
CA THR A 346 0.80 -35.17 -1.00
C THR A 346 -0.46 -35.80 -1.61
N ASN A 347 -1.06 -35.14 -2.60
CA ASN A 347 -2.28 -35.63 -3.23
C ASN A 347 -2.03 -36.88 -4.08
N GLU A 348 -0.91 -36.94 -4.78
CA GLU A 348 -0.53 -38.07 -5.64
C GLU A 348 -0.13 -39.31 -4.85
N ASN A 349 0.45 -39.15 -3.66
CA ASN A 349 0.95 -40.28 -2.87
C ASN A 349 0.04 -40.69 -1.70
N TYR A 350 -0.79 -39.79 -1.18
CA TYR A 350 -1.51 -40.02 0.08
C TYR A 350 -3.00 -39.62 0.04
N SER A 351 -3.35 -38.42 -0.43
CA SER A 351 -4.74 -37.92 -0.27
C SER A 351 -5.71 -38.35 -1.37
N PHE A 352 -5.23 -38.48 -2.63
CA PHE A 352 -6.02 -38.83 -3.81
C PHE A 352 -7.34 -38.05 -3.98
N LYS A 353 -7.40 -36.80 -3.52
CA LYS A 353 -8.60 -35.96 -3.58
C LYS A 353 -8.74 -35.34 -4.97
N THR A 354 -9.97 -35.31 -5.49
CA THR A 354 -10.29 -34.60 -6.74
C THR A 354 -10.00 -33.12 -6.58
N VAL A 355 -9.31 -32.53 -7.56
CA VAL A 355 -9.00 -31.10 -7.56
C VAL A 355 -10.26 -30.32 -7.95
N GLU A 356 -10.71 -29.42 -7.07
CA GLU A 356 -11.82 -28.52 -7.38
C GLU A 356 -11.34 -27.38 -8.28
N THR A 357 -12.02 -27.19 -9.41
CA THR A 357 -11.63 -26.20 -10.43
C THR A 357 -12.70 -25.14 -10.65
N ASP A 358 -13.90 -25.33 -10.09
CA ASP A 358 -14.96 -24.34 -10.12
C ASP A 358 -14.65 -23.20 -9.15
N VAL A 359 -14.35 -22.03 -9.72
CA VAL A 359 -14.05 -20.80 -8.99
C VAL A 359 -15.21 -20.38 -8.08
N SER A 360 -16.45 -20.67 -8.45
CA SER A 360 -17.63 -20.29 -7.66
C SER A 360 -17.65 -21.06 -6.34
N LYS A 361 -17.46 -22.38 -6.39
CA LYS A 361 -17.35 -23.23 -5.20
C LYS A 361 -16.14 -22.88 -4.34
N LEU A 362 -14.99 -22.58 -4.94
CA LEU A 362 -13.81 -22.13 -4.19
C LEU A 362 -14.10 -20.81 -3.43
N LYS A 363 -14.89 -19.91 -4.01
CA LYS A 363 -15.29 -18.64 -3.37
C LYS A 363 -16.31 -18.82 -2.25
N GLU A 364 -17.12 -19.87 -2.26
CA GLU A 364 -18.04 -20.16 -1.14
C GLU A 364 -17.29 -20.43 0.17
N LEU A 365 -16.04 -20.88 0.07
CA LEU A 365 -15.15 -21.12 1.22
C LEU A 365 -14.46 -19.84 1.73
N PHE A 366 -14.75 -18.68 1.14
CA PHE A 366 -14.10 -17.44 1.54
C PHE A 366 -14.68 -16.94 2.87
N PRO A 367 -13.83 -16.64 3.86
CA PRO A 367 -14.30 -15.97 5.06
C PRO A 367 -14.70 -14.52 4.76
N ARG A 368 -15.52 -13.92 5.63
CA ARG A 368 -15.80 -12.49 5.57
C ARG A 368 -14.50 -11.69 5.73
N GLY A 369 -14.26 -10.76 4.80
CA GLY A 369 -13.12 -9.85 4.87
C GLY A 369 -13.18 -8.95 6.12
N LYS A 370 -12.00 -8.60 6.63
CA LYS A 370 -11.85 -7.65 7.74
C LYS A 370 -11.12 -6.42 7.23
N SER A 371 -11.82 -5.30 7.16
CA SER A 371 -11.22 -3.97 7.04
C SER A 371 -11.00 -3.41 8.44
N SER A 372 -9.80 -2.92 8.74
CA SER A 372 -9.57 -2.18 9.98
C SER A 372 -10.27 -0.82 9.89
N ASP A 373 -11.02 -0.47 10.92
CA ASP A 373 -11.47 0.90 11.14
C ASP A 373 -10.23 1.70 11.56
N ILE A 374 -9.76 2.56 10.66
CA ILE A 374 -8.49 3.23 10.83
C ILE A 374 -8.76 4.71 11.03
N GLU A 375 -8.35 5.18 12.19
CA GLU A 375 -8.38 6.59 12.54
C GLU A 375 -7.06 7.27 12.16
N GLY A 376 -7.18 8.43 11.51
CA GLY A 376 -6.05 9.34 11.32
C GLY A 376 -5.67 10.03 12.62
N THR A 377 -4.45 10.57 12.69
CA THR A 377 -4.07 11.43 13.81
C THR A 377 -4.99 12.64 13.86
N VAL A 378 -5.49 13.00 15.04
CA VAL A 378 -6.31 14.20 15.19
C VAL A 378 -5.41 15.42 15.07
N TRP A 379 -5.68 16.24 14.06
CA TRP A 379 -5.06 17.56 13.89
C TRP A 379 -5.98 18.64 14.45
N SER A 380 -5.37 19.67 15.02
CA SER A 380 -6.01 20.89 15.50
C SER A 380 -5.22 22.10 15.02
N PHE A 381 -5.92 23.20 14.78
CA PHE A 381 -5.28 24.49 14.50
C PHE A 381 -5.41 25.38 15.73
N GLN A 382 -4.29 25.71 16.38
CA GLN A 382 -4.23 26.51 17.60
C GLN A 382 -3.00 27.42 17.55
N ASP A 383 -3.15 28.67 18.02
CA ASP A 383 -2.06 29.65 18.12
C ASP A 383 -1.23 29.82 16.83
N GLY A 384 -1.90 29.75 15.67
CA GLY A 384 -1.26 29.89 14.36
C GLY A 384 -0.56 28.63 13.84
N HIS A 385 -0.67 27.51 14.53
CA HIS A 385 0.02 26.27 14.21
C HIS A 385 -0.93 25.08 14.02
N LEU A 386 -0.60 24.22 13.05
CA LEU A 386 -1.23 22.91 12.92
C LEU A 386 -0.52 21.93 13.84
N THR A 387 -1.16 21.62 14.95
CA THR A 387 -0.69 20.64 15.93
C THR A 387 -1.45 19.34 15.77
N PHE A 388 -0.84 18.25 16.21
CA PHE A 388 -1.49 16.94 16.26
C PHE A 388 -1.38 16.38 17.67
N ALA A 389 -2.41 15.65 18.10
CA ALA A 389 -2.34 14.94 19.37
C ALA A 389 -1.22 13.89 19.31
N ASP A 390 -0.34 13.88 20.31
CA ASP A 390 0.69 12.85 20.42
C ASP A 390 0.02 11.48 20.54
N SER A 391 0.12 10.68 19.48
CA SER A 391 -0.33 9.29 19.47
C SER A 391 0.63 8.35 20.22
N ASN A 392 1.52 8.88 21.07
CA ASN A 392 2.45 8.10 21.89
C ASN A 392 1.80 7.39 23.10
N ASN A 393 0.50 7.59 23.34
CA ASN A 393 -0.27 6.69 24.19
C ASN A 393 -0.47 5.28 23.58
N ALA A 394 0.02 5.03 22.36
CA ALA A 394 0.10 3.68 21.79
C ALA A 394 1.17 2.78 22.45
N THR A 395 2.10 3.31 23.26
CA THR A 395 3.02 2.45 24.05
C THR A 395 2.29 1.59 25.07
N HIS A 396 1.10 2.00 25.53
CA HIS A 396 0.26 1.19 26.41
C HIS A 396 -0.78 0.30 25.70
N ASN A 397 -1.00 0.48 24.39
CA ASN A 397 -2.03 -0.27 23.64
C ASN A 397 -1.51 -1.08 22.44
N CYS A 398 -0.21 -1.35 22.37
CA CYS A 398 0.35 -2.40 21.49
C CYS A 398 -0.18 -3.84 21.79
N GLY A 399 -1.11 -4.00 22.74
CA GLY A 399 -1.70 -5.29 23.09
C GLY A 399 -2.83 -5.80 22.20
N ASN A 400 -3.48 -4.97 21.36
CA ASN A 400 -4.73 -5.40 20.67
C ASN A 400 -4.69 -5.35 19.13
N TYR A 401 -3.52 -5.20 18.51
CA TYR A 401 -3.39 -5.31 17.05
C TYR A 401 -2.79 -6.65 16.57
N PHE A 402 -2.69 -7.65 17.45
CA PHE A 402 -2.25 -9.01 17.12
C PHE A 402 -3.36 -10.03 17.32
#